data_AF-A0A0G9L146-F1
#
_entry.id   AF-A0A0G9L146-F1
#
_cell.length_a   1.000
_cell.length_b   1.000
_cell.length_c   1.000
_cell.angle_alpha   90.00
_cell.angle_beta   90.00
_cell.angle_gamma   90.00
#
_symmetry.space_group_name_H-M   'P 1'
#
loop_
_entity.id
_entity.type
_entity.pdbx_description
1 polymer ?
#
loop_
_entity_poly.entity_id
_entity_poly.type
_entity_poly.pdbx_seq_one_letter_code
_entity_poly.pdbx_strand_id
1 'polypeptide(L)' 'MKFDLEMQKEVAKIGMTATLGATVVTSMFMKNSLAKKTHVIAGVALCGFALWHHMLYQPKTSKKLKKSKEENLQAN' A
#
# COMPACT_ATOMS: atom_id res chain seq x y z
N MET A 1 -7.09 7.93 -19.88
CA MET A 1 -7.82 7.36 -18.72
C MET A 1 -7.15 7.89 -17.45
N LYS A 2 -7.73 8.89 -16.78
CA LYS A 2 -7.21 9.36 -15.48
C LYS A 2 -7.66 8.33 -14.45
N PHE A 3 -6.77 7.43 -14.04
CA PHE A 3 -7.05 6.54 -12.92
C PHE A 3 -7.30 7.41 -11.70
N ASP A 4 -8.51 7.38 -11.17
CA ASP A 4 -8.91 8.23 -10.05
C ASP A 4 -8.18 7.77 -8.78
N LEU A 5 -7.68 8.74 -8.02
CA LEU A 5 -6.92 8.49 -6.79
C LEU A 5 -7.83 7.84 -5.71
N GLU A 6 -9.13 8.09 -5.80
CA GLU A 6 -10.15 7.44 -4.98
C GLU A 6 -10.31 5.96 -5.35
N MET A 7 -10.38 5.65 -6.65
CA MET A 7 -10.41 4.26 -7.14
C MET A 7 -9.15 3.50 -6.75
N GLN A 8 -7.97 4.13 -6.81
CA GLN A 8 -6.74 3.49 -6.37
C GLN A 8 -6.72 3.19 -4.85
N LYS A 9 -7.31 4.07 -4.02
CA LYS A 9 -7.44 3.84 -2.57
C LYS A 9 -8.39 2.69 -2.26
N GLU A 10 -9.51 2.60 -2.97
CA GLU A 10 -10.44 1.48 -2.84
C GLU A 10 -9.78 0.16 -3.23
N VAL A 11 -9.06 0.13 -4.36
CA VAL A 11 -8.29 -1.04 -4.79
C VAL A 11 -7.22 -1.40 -3.76
N ALA A 12 -6.51 -0.43 -3.20
CA ALA A 12 -5.52 -0.68 -2.15
C ALA A 12 -6.17 -1.29 -0.88
N LYS A 13 -7.35 -0.81 -0.49
CA LYS A 13 -8.10 -1.33 0.66
C LYS A 13 -8.58 -2.77 0.41
N ILE A 14 -9.19 -3.03 -0.74
CA ILE A 14 -9.65 -4.37 -1.14
C ILE A 14 -8.46 -5.33 -1.28
N GLY A 15 -7.35 -4.87 -1.87
CA GLY A 15 -6.12 -5.64 -2.00
C GLY A 15 -5.51 -6.01 -0.65
N MET A 16 -5.49 -5.07 0.31
CA MET A 16 -5.05 -5.35 1.68
C MET A 16 -5.91 -6.41 2.36
N THR A 17 -7.24 -6.29 2.33
CA THR A 17 -8.11 -7.29 2.98
C THR A 17 -8.02 -8.66 2.31
N ALA A 18 -7.95 -8.71 0.98
CA ALA A 18 -7.78 -9.96 0.24
C ALA A 18 -6.44 -10.65 0.57
N THR A 19 -5.33 -9.91 0.53
CA THR A 19 -4.00 -10.46 0.85
C THR A 19 -3.89 -10.84 2.32
N LEU A 20 -4.49 -10.08 3.24
CA LEU A 20 -4.54 -10.46 4.66
C LEU A 20 -5.28 -11.79 4.86
N GLY A 21 -6.46 -11.95 4.25
CA GLY A 21 -7.22 -13.19 4.31
C GLY A 21 -6.43 -14.39 3.76
N ALA A 22 -5.77 -14.22 2.62
CA ALA A 22 -4.90 -15.25 2.06
C ALA A 22 -3.72 -15.58 2.97
N THR A 23 -3.11 -14.58 3.61
CA THR A 23 -1.97 -14.77 4.53
C THR A 23 -2.39 -15.54 5.79
N VAL A 24 -3.59 -15.26 6.33
CA VAL A 24 -4.19 -15.95 7.49
C VAL A 24 -4.59 -17.39 7.16
N VAL A 25 -5.22 -17.61 6.00
CA VAL A 25 -5.56 -18.98 5.58
C VAL A 25 -4.29 -19.80 5.35
N THR A 26 -3.31 -19.25 4.63
CA THR A 26 -2.04 -19.94 4.37
C THR A 26 -1.22 -20.17 5.64
N SER A 27 -1.31 -19.31 6.66
CA SER A 27 -0.62 -19.51 7.95
C SER A 27 -1.15 -20.74 8.71
N MET A 28 -2.44 -21.05 8.58
CA MET A 28 -3.02 -22.27 9.18
C MET A 28 -2.54 -23.57 8.49
N PHE A 29 -1.98 -23.49 7.29
CA PHE A 29 -1.54 -24.65 6.51
C PHE A 29 -0.02 -24.75 6.30
N MET A 30 0.81 -24.12 7.16
CA MET A 30 2.29 -24.08 7.06
C MET A 30 3.02 -25.43 7.11
N LYS A 31 2.33 -26.55 7.38
CA LYS A 31 2.92 -27.90 7.37
C LYS A 31 3.32 -28.34 5.96
N ASN A 32 2.70 -27.78 4.92
CA ASN A 32 3.02 -28.06 3.52
C ASN A 32 4.05 -27.07 2.96
N SER A 33 5.03 -27.56 2.18
CA SER A 33 6.09 -26.72 1.59
C SER A 33 5.55 -25.68 0.61
N LEU A 34 4.47 -26.01 -0.10
CA LEU A 34 3.76 -25.11 -1.01
C LEU A 34 3.03 -24.00 -0.24
N ALA A 35 2.39 -24.33 0.88
CA ALA A 35 1.71 -23.36 1.74
C ALA A 35 2.69 -22.38 2.41
N LYS A 36 3.90 -22.81 2.76
CA LYS A 36 4.97 -21.90 3.20
C LYS A 36 5.35 -20.89 2.12
N LYS A 37 5.53 -21.35 0.87
CA LYS A 37 5.88 -20.45 -0.25
C LYS A 37 4.75 -19.45 -0.51
N THR A 38 3.49 -19.91 -0.54
CA THR A 38 2.35 -19.01 -0.76
C THR A 38 2.15 -18.03 0.39
N HIS A 39 2.40 -18.42 1.65
CA HIS A 39 2.35 -17.50 2.78
C HIS A 39 3.38 -16.37 2.66
N VAL A 40 4.62 -16.69 2.28
CA VAL A 40 5.67 -15.68 2.07
C VAL A 40 5.29 -14.73 0.92
N ILE A 41 4.80 -15.26 -0.20
CA ILE A 41 4.36 -14.44 -1.35
C ILE A 41 3.18 -13.55 -0.94
N ALA A 42 2.19 -14.09 -0.24
CA ALA A 42 1.04 -13.33 0.27
C ALA A 42 1.47 -12.24 1.26
N GLY A 43 2.42 -12.53 2.13
CA GLY A 43 3.00 -11.55 3.07
C GLY A 43 3.74 -10.42 2.36
N VAL A 44 4.56 -10.72 1.35
CA VAL A 44 5.24 -9.70 0.54
C VAL A 44 4.22 -8.82 -0.21
N ALA A 45 3.17 -9.43 -0.77
CA ALA A 45 2.08 -8.69 -1.41
C ALA A 45 1.33 -7.79 -0.40
N LEU A 46 1.04 -8.29 0.81
CA LEU A 46 0.40 -7.52 1.88
C LEU A 46 1.26 -6.31 2.28
N CYS A 47 2.57 -6.47 2.44
CA CYS A 47 3.50 -5.36 2.70
C CYS A 47 3.50 -4.34 1.55
N GLY A 48 3.49 -4.81 0.30
CA GLY A 48 3.39 -3.95 -0.88
C GLY A 48 2.09 -3.14 -0.91
N PHE A 49 0.95 -3.79 -0.66
CA PHE A 49 -0.34 -3.11 -0.58
C PHE A 49 -0.43 -2.15 0.61
N ALA A 50 0.18 -2.46 1.75
CA ALA A 50 0.22 -1.55 2.91
C ALA A 50 1.05 -0.29 2.61
N LEU A 51 2.22 -0.44 1.97
CA LEU A 51 3.04 0.69 1.52
C LEU A 51 2.31 1.52 0.47
N TRP A 52 1.69 0.86 -0.52
CA TRP A 52 0.89 1.52 -1.56
C TRP A 52 -0.31 2.26 -0.94
N HIS A 53 -1.04 1.63 -0.02
CA HIS A 53 -2.14 2.24 0.72
C HIS A 53 -1.67 3.49 1.48
N HIS A 54 -0.52 3.43 2.17
CA HIS A 54 0.03 4.60 2.87
C HIS A 54 0.41 5.73 1.91
N MET A 55 1.05 5.42 0.79
CA MET A 55 1.44 6.42 -0.23
C MET A 55 0.21 7.07 -0.88
N LEU A 56 -0.82 6.29 -1.19
CA LEU A 56 -2.07 6.78 -1.79
C LEU A 56 -2.93 7.60 -0.81
N TYR A 57 -2.90 7.22 0.48
CA TYR A 57 -3.51 8.00 1.56
C TYR A 57 -2.72 9.23 1.97
N GLN A 58 -1.57 9.52 1.36
CA GLN A 58 -0.95 10.84 1.37
C GLN A 58 -1.30 11.67 0.13
N PRO A 59 -2.55 12.15 -0.04
CA PRO A 59 -2.79 13.27 -0.92
C PRO A 59 -2.29 14.52 -0.19
N LYS A 60 -1.32 15.23 -0.79
CA LYS A 60 -0.96 16.64 -0.52
C LYS A 60 0.23 16.95 0.40
N THR A 61 0.82 16.03 1.17
CA THR A 61 1.98 16.40 2.02
C THR A 61 3.18 16.83 1.19
N SER A 62 3.46 16.17 0.06
CA SER A 62 4.56 16.56 -0.84
C SER A 62 4.31 17.87 -1.58
N LYS A 63 3.04 18.24 -1.84
CA LYS A 63 2.68 19.55 -2.40
C LYS A 63 2.76 20.66 -1.35
N LYS A 64 2.38 20.38 -0.09
CA LYS A 64 2.46 21.35 1.01
C LYS A 64 3.92 21.60 1.44
N LEU A 65 4.76 20.56 1.42
CA LEU A 65 6.19 20.67 1.71
C LEU A 65 6.96 21.39 0.59
N LYS A 66 6.62 21.16 -0.69
CA LYS A 66 7.18 21.94 -1.82
C LYS A 66 6.73 23.40 -1.81
N LYS A 67 5.43 23.67 -1.58
CA LYS A 67 4.91 25.04 -1.55
C LYS A 67 5.51 25.88 -0.42
N SER A 68 5.68 25.30 0.78
CA SER A 68 6.34 25.97 1.91
C SER A 68 7.83 26.26 1.67
N LYS A 69 8.51 25.38 0.92
CA LYS A 69 9.94 25.54 0.58
C LYS A 69 10.17 26.59 -0.52
N GLU A 70 9.26 26.71 -1.48
CA GLU A 70 9.33 27.72 -2.56
C GLU A 70 8.94 29.14 -2.07
N GLU A 71 7.96 29.27 -1.16
CA GLU A 71 7.62 30.56 -0.54
C GLU A 71 8.75 31.11 0.35
N ASN A 72 9.48 30.25 1.07
CA ASN A 72 10.64 30.69 1.87
C ASN A 72 11.86 31.09 1.04
N LEU A 73 12.01 30.55 -0.17
CA LEU A 73 13.14 30.87 -1.06
C LEU A 73 12.92 32.16 -1.87
N GLN A 74 11.68 32.61 -2.02
CA GLN A 74 11.35 33.89 -2.69
C GLN A 74 11.23 35.07 -1.71
N ALA A 75 11.23 34.81 -0.40
CA ALA A 75 11.13 35.82 0.65
C ALA A 75 12.49 36.21 1.28
N ASN A 76 13.60 35.72 0.72
CA ASN A 76 14.98 36.02 1.09
C ASN A 76 15.81 36.28 -0.16
#